data_AF-A0A9D4LM01-F1
#
_entry.id   AF-A0A9D4LM01-F1
#
_cell.length_a   1.000
_cell.length_b   1.000
_cell.length_c   1.000
_cell.angle_alpha   90.00
_cell.angle_beta   90.00
_cell.angle_gamma   90.00
#
_symmetry.space_group_name_H-M   'P 1'
#
loop_
_entity.id
_entity.type
_entity.pdbx_description
1 polymer ?
#
loop_
_entity_poly.entity_id
_entity_poly.type
_entity_poly.pdbx_seq_one_letter_code
_entity_poly.pdbx_strand_id
1 'polypeptide(L)' 'MHRELVYKFSFFNSREQIRGSSRNLIRTPFYVTEQFRSEVAAKKGRLFRRAKVGKQASKCALVSYDTLYIGSRQIKDA' A
#
# COMPACT_ATOMS: atom_id res chain seq x y z
N MET A 1 -9.20 -19.00 15.53
CA MET A 1 -8.94 -18.53 14.15
C MET A 1 -9.93 -17.44 13.82
N HIS A 2 -9.47 -16.23 13.49
CA HIS A 2 -10.34 -15.18 12.97
C HIS A 2 -10.39 -15.30 11.44
N ARG A 3 -11.60 -15.27 10.86
CA ARG A 3 -11.79 -15.29 9.41
C ARG A 3 -11.63 -13.87 8.86
N GLU A 4 -10.96 -13.75 7.74
CA GLU A 4 -10.84 -12.47 7.03
C GLU A 4 -12.20 -12.04 6.47
N LEU A 5 -12.56 -10.77 6.70
CA LEU A 5 -13.73 -10.14 6.11
C LEU A 5 -13.30 -9.41 4.83
N VAL A 6 -13.96 -9.72 3.72
CA VAL A 6 -13.72 -9.06 2.43
C VAL A 6 -14.92 -8.20 2.09
N TYR A 7 -14.67 -6.92 1.83
CA TYR A 7 -15.70 -5.96 1.46
C TYR A 7 -15.41 -5.35 0.09
N LYS A 8 -16.44 -5.30 -0.76
CA LYS A 8 -16.39 -4.63 -2.07
C LYS A 8 -17.23 -3.37 -2.01
N PHE A 9 -16.59 -2.22 -2.20
CA PHE A 9 -17.29 -0.94 -2.27
C PHE A 9 -18.01 -0.79 -3.61
N SER A 10 -19.26 -0.31 -3.57
CA SER A 10 -20.01 0.06 -4.78
C SER A 10 -19.49 1.35 -5.42
N PHE A 11 -18.89 2.25 -4.63
CA PHE A 11 -18.43 3.55 -5.08
C PHE A 11 -16.94 3.76 -4.84
N PHE A 12 -16.27 4.37 -5.82
CA PHE A 12 -14.86 4.72 -5.74
C PHE A 12 -14.56 5.64 -4.54
N ASN A 13 -15.38 6.68 -4.33
CA ASN A 13 -15.17 7.65 -3.25
C ASN A 13 -15.20 7.01 -1.86
N SER A 14 -16.11 6.06 -1.63
CA SER A 14 -16.18 5.34 -0.35
C SER A 14 -14.92 4.51 -0.11
N ARG A 15 -14.39 3.85 -1.15
CA ARG A 15 -13.12 3.12 -1.07
C ARG A 15 -11.95 4.06 -0.77
N GLU A 16 -11.88 5.19 -1.47
CA GLU A 16 -10.80 6.18 -1.30
C GLU A 16 -10.80 6.82 0.09
N GLN A 17 -11.99 7.10 0.65
CA GLN A 17 -12.13 7.59 2.01
C GLN A 17 -11.52 6.61 3.03
N ILE A 18 -11.81 5.31 2.89
CA ILE A 18 -11.22 4.28 3.76
C ILE A 18 -9.71 4.12 3.50
N ARG A 19 -9.27 4.19 2.23
CA ARG A 19 -7.85 4.11 1.84
C ARG A 19 -7.01 5.24 2.44
N GLY A 20 -7.57 6.44 2.58
CA GLY A 20 -6.93 7.59 3.22
C GLY A 20 -6.93 7.54 4.76
N SER A 21 -7.71 6.65 5.36
CA SER A 21 -7.84 6.53 6.82
C SER A 21 -6.76 5.64 7.45
N SER A 22 -6.72 5.59 8.79
CA SER A 22 -5.82 4.68 9.50
C SER A 22 -6.11 3.23 9.12
N ARG A 23 -5.05 2.44 8.89
CA ARG A 23 -5.19 1.01 8.63
C ARG A 23 -5.68 0.24 9.86
N ASN A 24 -5.49 0.77 11.07
CA ASN A 24 -5.90 0.08 12.29
C ASN A 24 -7.34 0.44 12.64
N LEU A 25 -8.16 -0.57 12.92
CA LEU A 25 -9.51 -0.37 13.43
C LEU A 25 -9.43 0.15 14.87
N ILE A 26 -10.16 1.23 15.13
CA ILE A 26 -10.12 1.97 16.39
C ILE A 26 -10.37 1.02 17.57
N ARG A 27 -9.48 1.04 18.56
CA ARG A 27 -9.56 0.23 19.80
C ARG A 27 -9.60 -1.28 19.57
N THR A 28 -9.07 -1.77 18.44
CA THR A 28 -8.93 -3.20 18.18
C THR A 28 -7.53 -3.52 17.64
N PRO A 29 -7.08 -4.79 17.72
CA PRO A 29 -5.85 -5.23 17.08
C PRO A 29 -6.01 -5.50 15.57
N PHE A 30 -7.21 -5.29 15.02
CA PHE A 30 -7.51 -5.59 13.62
C PHE A 30 -7.12 -4.43 12.71
N TYR A 31 -6.79 -4.77 11.47
CA TYR A 31 -6.38 -3.80 10.47
C TYR A 31 -7.04 -4.07 9.12
N VAL A 32 -7.13 -3.02 8.30
CA VAL A 32 -7.70 -3.04 6.96
C VAL A 32 -6.56 -3.06 5.95
N THR A 33 -6.66 -3.97 4.98
CA THR A 33 -5.77 -4.02 3.82
C THR A 33 -6.55 -4.02 2.54
N GLU A 34 -6.05 -3.27 1.55
CA GLU A 34 -6.57 -3.32 0.19
C GLU A 34 -6.10 -4.60 -0.50
N GLN A 35 -7.04 -5.34 -1.09
CA GLN A 35 -6.73 -6.49 -1.93
C GLN A 35 -6.44 -6.03 -3.36
N PHE A 36 -5.35 -6.56 -3.92
CA PHE A 36 -4.95 -6.33 -5.30
C PHE A 36 -4.94 -7.65 -6.07
N ARG A 37 -5.08 -7.58 -7.40
CA ARG A 37 -4.75 -8.73 -8.26
C ARG A 37 -3.31 -9.16 -8.01
N SER A 38 -3.05 -10.46 -8.11
CA SER A 38 -1.76 -11.09 -7.80
C SER A 38 -0.57 -10.39 -8.49
N GLU A 39 -0.73 -10.04 -9.77
CA GLU A 39 0.26 -9.32 -10.58
C GLU A 39 0.65 -7.95 -9.97
N VAL A 40 -0.36 -7.19 -9.55
CA VAL A 40 -0.21 -5.87 -8.93
C VAL A 40 0.40 -5.99 -7.54
N ALA A 41 -0.04 -6.98 -6.75
CA ALA A 41 0.52 -7.27 -5.43
C ALA A 41 2.02 -7.63 -5.52
N ALA A 42 2.39 -8.46 -6.49
CA ALA A 42 3.79 -8.83 -6.74
C ALA A 42 4.65 -7.61 -7.11
N LYS A 43 4.15 -6.75 -8.01
CA LYS A 43 4.83 -5.50 -8.39
C LYS A 43 5.02 -4.58 -7.18
N LYS A 44 3.96 -4.32 -6.40
CA LYS A 44 4.06 -3.56 -5.14
C LYS A 44 5.06 -4.14 -4.17
N GLY A 45 5.08 -5.46 -4.00
CA GLY A 45 6.03 -6.14 -3.11
C GLY A 45 7.50 -5.93 -3.52
N ARG A 46 7.81 -5.85 -4.82
CA ARG A 46 9.15 -5.49 -5.30
C ARG A 46 9.48 -4.03 -5.01
N LEU A 47 8.55 -3.12 -5.28
CA LEU A 47 8.73 -1.68 -5.04
C LEU A 47 8.89 -1.36 -3.55
N PHE A 48 8.12 -1.98 -2.66
CA PHE A 48 8.28 -1.80 -1.21
C PHE A 48 9.65 -2.28 -0.72
N ARG A 49 10.18 -3.38 -1.27
CA ARG A 49 11.54 -3.84 -0.96
C ARG A 49 12.59 -2.80 -1.38
N ARG A 50 12.49 -2.26 -2.60
CA ARG A 50 13.37 -1.18 -3.07
C ARG A 50 13.21 0.11 -2.26
N ALA A 51 11.99 0.45 -1.85
CA ALA A 51 11.71 1.59 -0.98
C ALA A 51 12.36 1.44 0.40
N LYS A 52 12.38 0.22 0.96
CA LYS A 52 13.01 -0.07 2.26
C LYS A 52 14.52 0.20 2.19
N VAL A 53 15.18 -0.19 1.10
CA VAL A 53 16.60 0.13 0.85
C VAL A 53 16.81 1.64 0.73
N GLY A 54 15.93 2.35 0.02
CA GLY A 54 15.97 3.81 -0.08
C GLY A 54 15.81 4.53 1.27
N LYS A 55 14.90 4.05 2.13
CA LYS A 55 14.71 4.57 3.49
C LYS A 55 15.92 4.31 4.40
N GLN A 56 16.57 3.15 4.27
CA GLN A 56 17.80 2.85 5.01
C GLN A 56 18.94 3.82 4.64
N ALA A 57 18.93 4.35 3.41
CA ALA A 57 19.85 5.39 2.97
C ALA A 57 19.41 6.83 3.32
N SER A 58 18.51 7.00 4.31
CA SER A 58 17.94 8.29 4.76
C SER A 58 17.24 9.10 3.66
N LYS A 59 16.78 8.48 2.58
CA LYS A 59 16.00 9.15 1.52
C LYS A 59 14.51 8.94 1.74
N CYS A 60 13.72 9.99 1.56
CA CYS A 60 12.26 9.87 1.51
C CYS A 60 11.84 8.93 0.38
N ALA A 61 11.23 7.79 0.70
CA ALA A 61 10.72 6.85 -0.29
C ALA A 61 9.20 6.70 -0.17
N LEU A 62 8.49 6.92 -1.28
CA LEU A 62 7.04 6.82 -1.40
C LEU A 62 6.67 5.83 -2.51
N VAL A 63 5.80 4.87 -2.20
CA VAL A 63 5.21 3.97 -3.20
C VAL A 63 3.79 4.45 -3.46
N SER A 64 3.52 4.94 -4.67
CA SER A 64 2.16 5.30 -5.12
C SER A 64 1.71 4.29 -6.17
N TYR A 65 0.68 3.50 -5.85
CA TYR A 65 0.17 2.40 -6.67
C TYR A 65 1.25 1.40 -7.14
N ASP A 66 1.84 1.65 -8.30
CA ASP A 66 2.82 0.81 -8.99
C ASP A 66 4.14 1.55 -9.30
N THR A 67 4.29 2.74 -8.70
CA THR A 67 5.41 3.63 -8.93
C THR A 67 6.13 3.90 -7.61
N LEU A 68 7.45 3.76 -7.63
CA LEU A 68 8.32 4.12 -6.51
C LEU A 68 8.93 5.49 -6.77
N TYR A 69 8.86 6.36 -5.78
CA TYR A 69 9.57 7.63 -5.72
C TYR A 69 10.63 7.54 -4.63
N ILE A 70 11.87 7.93 -4.93
CA ILE A 70 12.93 8.13 -3.95
C ILE A 70 13.42 9.57 -4.09
N GLY A 71 13.22 10.39 -3.05
CA GLY A 71 13.31 11.84 -3.16
C GLY A 71 12.25 12.37 -4.12
N SER A 72 12.66 13.23 -5.06
CA SER A 72 11.81 13.77 -6.13
C SER A 72 11.84 12.94 -7.43
N ARG A 73 12.58 11.83 -7.47
CA ARG A 73 12.76 11.04 -8.70
C ARG A 73 11.88 9.81 -8.71
N GLN A 74 11.19 9.62 -9.85
CA GLN A 74 10.49 8.38 -10.17
C GLN A 74 11.50 7.29 -10.51
N ILE A 75 11.40 6.16 -9.81
CA ILE A 75 12.16 4.95 -10.10
C ILE A 75 11.25 4.03 -10.89
N LYS A 76 11.53 3.91 -12.20
CA LYS A 76 10.86 2.93 -13.05
C LYS A 76 11.31 1.52 -12.63
N ASP A 77 10.37 0.58 -12.67
CA ASP A 77 10.76 -0.84 -12.70
C ASP A 77 11.52 -1.07 -14.01
N ALA A 78 12.72 -1.64 -13.88
CA ALA A 78 13.52 -2.11 -15.01
C ALA A 78 13.16 -3.57 -15.29
#